data_AF-A0A9X9F1E3-F1
#
_entry.id   AF-A0A9X9F1E3-F1
#
_cell.length_a   1.000
_cell.length_b   1.000
_cell.length_c   1.000
_cell.angle_alpha   90.00
_cell.angle_beta   90.00
_cell.angle_gamma   90.00
#
_symmetry.space_group_name_H-M   'P 1'
#
loop_
_entity.id
_entity.type
_entity.pdbx_description
1 polymer ?
#
loop_
_entity_poly.entity_id
_entity_poly.type
_entity_poly.pdbx_seq_one_letter_code
_entity_poly.pdbx_strand_id
1 'polypeptide(L)' 'GGNIPLSYAQQRLWFIDQFAPNSALYNMPMACRLTGNWLPEALELGWNQLIERHESLRTVFYEEDGHPVQ' A
#
# COMPACT_ATOMS: atom_id res chain seq x y z
N GLY A 1 14.88 -10.02 2.54
CA GLY A 1 14.59 -8.72 3.18
C GLY A 1 14.72 -8.96 4.66
N GLY A 2 15.41 -8.08 5.38
CA GLY A 2 15.45 -8.21 6.84
C GLY A 2 14.09 -7.86 7.44
N ASN A 3 13.77 -8.42 8.59
CA ASN A 3 12.51 -8.15 9.29
C ASN A 3 12.63 -6.77 9.94
N ILE A 4 12.08 -5.74 9.28
CA ILE A 4 12.19 -4.37 9.73
C ILE A 4 10.96 -4.06 10.61
N PRO A 5 11.15 -3.58 11.86
CA PRO A 5 10.03 -3.20 12.70
C PRO A 5 9.18 -2.09 12.06
N LEU A 6 7.85 -2.18 12.23
CA LEU A 6 6.94 -1.12 11.82
C LEU A 6 7.16 0.13 12.68
N SER A 7 7.04 1.31 12.05
CA SER A 7 6.87 2.56 12.79
C SER A 7 5.56 2.56 13.60
N TYR A 8 5.45 3.41 14.62
CA TYR A 8 4.23 3.52 15.43
C TYR A 8 2.96 3.77 14.61
N ALA A 9 3.05 4.57 13.54
CA ALA A 9 1.91 4.81 12.66
C ALA A 9 1.49 3.55 11.90
N GLN A 10 2.45 2.78 11.39
CA GLN A 10 2.19 1.50 10.73
C GLN A 10 1.62 0.47 11.72
N GLN A 11 2.19 0.35 12.93
CA GLN A 11 1.68 -0.56 13.97
C GLN A 11 0.23 -0.28 14.34
N ARG A 12 -0.16 1.01 14.43
CA ARG A 12 -1.55 1.39 14.68
C ARG A 12 -2.50 0.92 13.57
N LEU A 13 -2.11 1.10 12.31
CA LEU A 13 -2.93 0.65 11.17
C LEU A 13 -3.00 -0.88 11.10
N TRP A 14 -1.89 -1.57 11.35
CA TRP A 14 -1.84 -3.03 11.46
C TRP A 14 -2.81 -3.55 12.52
N PHE A 15 -2.80 -2.98 13.73
CA PHE A 15 -3.72 -3.36 14.78
C PHE A 15 -5.19 -3.21 14.36
N ILE A 16 -5.53 -2.13 13.67
CA ILE A 16 -6.91 -1.88 13.21
C ILE A 16 -7.33 -2.92 12.16
N ASP A 17 -6.44 -3.25 11.22
CA ASP A 17 -6.68 -4.27 10.19
C ASP A 17 -6.95 -5.65 10.82
N GLN A 18 -6.14 -6.04 11.81
CA GLN A 18 -6.32 -7.30 12.54
C GLN A 18 -7.58 -7.31 13.42
N PHE A 19 -7.94 -6.18 14.03
CA PHE A 19 -9.12 -6.06 14.89
C PHE A 19 -10.45 -6.08 14.11
N ALA A 20 -10.47 -5.51 12.90
CA ALA A 20 -11.64 -5.40 12.05
C ALA A 20 -11.34 -5.87 10.62
N PRO A 21 -11.18 -7.20 10.41
CA PRO A 21 -10.79 -7.74 9.11
C PRO A 21 -11.84 -7.40 8.05
N ASN A 22 -11.36 -7.12 6.83
CA ASN A 22 -12.17 -6.68 5.68
C ASN A 22 -12.82 -5.29 5.82
N SER A 23 -12.40 -4.49 6.80
CA SER A 23 -12.87 -3.10 6.92
C SER A 23 -12.21 -2.20 5.87
N ALA A 24 -13.03 -1.38 5.18
CA ALA A 24 -12.53 -0.37 4.25
C ALA A 24 -12.18 0.97 4.92
N LEU A 25 -12.20 1.06 6.26
CA LEU A 25 -12.13 2.31 7.02
C LEU A 25 -10.89 3.18 6.69
N TYR A 26 -9.76 2.55 6.37
CA TYR A 26 -8.50 3.24 6.05
C TYR A 26 -8.13 3.19 4.56
N ASN A 27 -9.05 2.74 3.70
CA ASN A 27 -8.84 2.85 2.26
C ASN A 27 -8.99 4.32 1.84
N MET A 28 -8.10 4.79 0.96
CA MET A 28 -8.15 6.13 0.38
C MET A 28 -8.50 6.04 -1.11
N PRO A 29 -9.76 5.73 -1.48
CA PRO A 29 -10.15 5.65 -2.88
C PRO A 29 -10.12 7.03 -3.54
N MET A 30 -9.62 7.08 -4.77
CA MET A 30 -9.65 8.27 -5.61
C MET A 30 -10.13 7.88 -7.01
N ALA A 31 -10.96 8.74 -7.61
CA ALA A 31 -11.36 8.62 -9.00
C ALA A 31 -11.11 9.96 -9.71
N CYS A 32 -10.53 9.90 -10.91
CA CYS A 32 -10.34 11.07 -11.76
C CYS A 32 -10.91 10.80 -13.17
N ARG A 33 -11.38 11.86 -13.82
CA ARG A 33 -11.84 11.80 -15.21
C ARG A 33 -10.73 12.31 -16.11
N LEU A 34 -10.20 11.43 -16.96
CA LEU A 34 -9.27 11.82 -18.02
C LEU A 34 -10.07 12.30 -19.24
N THR A 35 -9.65 13.42 -19.84
CA THR A 35 -10.30 14.02 -21.01
C THR A 35 -9.29 14.23 -22.13
N GLY A 36 -9.75 14.15 -23.38
CA GLY A 36 -8.89 14.26 -24.57
C GLY A 36 -8.32 12.92 -25.01
N ASN A 37 -7.26 12.96 -25.83
CA ASN A 37 -6.62 11.76 -26.35
C ASN A 37 -5.59 11.25 -25.33
N TRP A 38 -5.79 10.03 -24.83
CA TRP A 38 -4.85 9.35 -23.96
C TRP A 38 -4.64 7.92 -24.44
N LEU A 39 -3.47 7.37 -24.12
CA LEU A 39 -3.10 5.99 -24.42
C LEU A 39 -3.14 5.20 -23.11
N PRO A 40 -4.05 4.22 -22.95
CA PRO A 40 -4.14 3.43 -21.73
C PRO A 40 -2.84 2.77 -21.31
N GLU A 41 -2.05 2.32 -22.27
CA GLU A 41 -0.76 1.66 -22.06
C GLU A 41 0.26 2.61 -21.43
N ALA A 42 0.20 3.90 -21.75
CA ALA A 42 1.07 4.91 -21.15
C ALA A 42 0.74 5.14 -19.67
N LEU A 43 -0.54 5.05 -19.30
CA LEU A 43 -0.97 5.16 -17.91
C LEU A 43 -0.50 3.96 -17.10
N GLU A 44 -0.67 2.74 -17.62
CA GLU A 44 -0.18 1.51 -17.01
C GLU A 44 1.34 1.54 -16.80
N LEU A 45 2.11 1.94 -17.83
CA LEU A 45 3.55 2.08 -17.71
C LEU A 45 3.95 3.09 -16.63
N GLY A 46 3.26 4.24 -16.57
CA GLY A 46 3.50 5.26 -15.54
C GLY A 46 3.23 4.73 -14.12
N TRP A 47 2.14 3.98 -13.92
CA TRP A 47 1.86 3.34 -12.63
C TRP A 47 2.90 2.31 -12.23
N ASN A 48 3.32 1.47 -13.17
CA ASN A 48 4.37 0.47 -12.92
C ASN A 48 5.69 1.14 -12.53
N GLN A 49 6.06 2.25 -13.17
CA GLN A 49 7.24 3.03 -12.79
C GLN A 49 7.13 3.67 -11.40
N LEU A 50 5.94 4.15 -11.01
CA LEU A 50 5.70 4.64 -9.64
C LEU A 50 5.87 3.52 -8.62
N ILE A 51 5.28 2.34 -8.86
CA ILE A 51 5.41 1.17 -7.98
C ILE A 51 6.87 0.73 -7.86
N GLU A 52 7.62 0.70 -8.97
CA GLU A 52 9.03 0.34 -8.96
C GLU A 52 9.87 1.33 -8.14
N ARG A 53 9.67 2.63 -8.39
CA ARG A 53 10.40 3.74 -7.73
C ARG A 53 10.13 3.84 -6.24
N HIS A 54 8.90 3.58 -5.80
CA HIS A 54 8.48 3.78 -4.41
C HIS A 54 8.44 2.46 -3.64
N GLU A 55 9.42 2.25 -2.76
CA GLU A 55 9.49 1.06 -1.90
C GLU A 55 8.20 0.84 -1.10
N SER A 56 7.59 1.92 -0.58
CA SER A 56 6.35 1.87 0.20
C SER A 56 5.16 1.25 -0.54
N LEU A 57 5.14 1.27 -1.88
CA LEU A 57 4.10 0.63 -2.69
C LEU A 57 4.34 -0.87 -2.89
N ARG A 58 5.53 -1.37 -2.51
CA ARG A 58 5.93 -2.77 -2.60
C ARG A 58 6.17 -3.41 -1.23
N THR A 59 5.97 -2.66 -0.15
CA THR A 59 6.10 -3.13 1.22
C THR A 59 4.94 -4.05 1.59
N VAL A 60 5.23 -5.17 2.26
CA VAL A 60 4.24 -6.12 2.79
C VAL A 60 4.39 -6.15 4.30
N PHE A 61 3.27 -6.15 5.02
CA PHE A 61 3.26 -6.32 6.46
C PHE A 61 2.82 -7.73 6.82
N TYR A 62 3.51 -8.35 7.78
CA TYR A 62 3.18 -9.67 8.30
C TYR A 62 3.62 -9.78 9.76
N GLU A 63 3.14 -10.82 10.44
CA GLU A 63 3.56 -11.13 11.81
C GLU A 63 4.65 -12.20 11.80
N GLU A 64 5.71 -11.96 12.56
CA GLU A 64 6.76 -12.93 12.85
C GLU A 64 7.04 -12.91 14.36
N ASP A 65 7.04 -14.08 15.01
CA ASP A 65 7.24 -14.22 16.46
C ASP A 65 6.36 -13.29 17.33
N GLY A 66 5.13 -13.02 16.88
CA GLY A 66 4.18 -12.14 17.60
C GLY A 66 4.43 -10.64 17.40
N HIS A 67 5.34 -10.27 16.49
CA HIS A 67 5.67 -8.88 16.19
C HIS A 67 5.39 -8.57 14.72
N PRO A 68 4.72 -7.44 14.41
CA PRO A 68 4.53 -7.03 13.03
C PRO A 68 5.84 -6.49 12.46
N VAL A 69 6.16 -6.93 11.25
CA VAL A 69 7.38 -6.59 10.49
C VAL A 69 7.06 -6.26 9.04
N GLN A 70 8.00 -5.59 8.36
CA GLN A 70 7.95 -5.21 6.95
C GLN A 70 9.23 -5.59 6.20
#